data_AF-A0A158B0M0-F1
#
_entry.id   AF-A0A158B0M0-F1
#
_cell.length_a   1.000
_cell.length_b   1.000
_cell.length_c   1.000
_cell.angle_alpha   90.00
_cell.angle_beta   90.00
_cell.angle_gamma   90.00
#
_symmetry.space_group_name_H-M   'P 1'
#
loop_
_entity.id
_entity.type
_entity.pdbx_description
1 polymer ?
#
loop_
_entity_poly.entity_id
_entity_poly.type
_entity_poly.pdbx_seq_one_letter_code
_entity_poly.pdbx_strand_id
1 'polypeptide(L)'
;MNARYDHFIVDNFVCLIDRDEPGCRSVTNDIERIIEQDLADLLLPHRRLVYRDSEKRWDEVVIEHRGGRACFLEFRPLGHDDSRLADLFDLLTPAYFGEPSDDDLLKMGYERPFKVLDDGRIAGLMPINLNVCALVVGIHSMGHHDAFYYRTREQAKRALNEWRGDGEPRGWVRHPQSGRRREDGDPAKEYMQP
;
A
#
# COMPACT_ATOMS: atom_id res chain seq x y z
N MET A 1 6.74 15.39 -18.37
CA MET A 1 6.15 15.16 -17.03
C MET A 1 7.09 14.27 -16.25
N ASN A 2 7.16 14.41 -14.93
CA ASN A 2 8.01 13.56 -14.08
C ASN A 2 7.46 12.13 -14.06
N ALA A 3 8.27 11.18 -13.58
CA ALA A 3 7.78 9.83 -13.37
C ALA A 3 6.69 9.79 -12.29
N ARG A 4 5.77 8.84 -12.46
CA ARG A 4 4.71 8.53 -11.51
C ARG A 4 5.03 7.17 -10.91
N TYR A 5 5.14 7.14 -9.60
CA TYR A 5 5.56 5.96 -8.87
C TYR A 5 4.99 6.01 -7.47
N ASP A 6 4.94 4.85 -6.83
CA ASP A 6 4.72 4.73 -5.41
C ASP A 6 5.97 4.21 -4.72
N HIS A 7 6.02 4.40 -3.40
CA HIS A 7 7.06 3.79 -2.59
C HIS A 7 6.54 3.29 -1.25
N PHE A 8 7.23 2.31 -0.70
CA PHE A 8 7.03 1.80 0.65
C PHE A 8 8.37 1.36 1.24
N ILE A 9 8.39 1.10 2.55
CA ILE A 9 9.60 0.73 3.28
C ILE A 9 9.39 -0.63 3.93
N VAL A 10 10.34 -1.55 3.72
CA VAL A 10 10.39 -2.86 4.37
C VAL A 10 11.78 -3.05 4.93
N ASP A 11 11.90 -3.11 6.26
CA ASP A 11 13.17 -3.26 6.96
C ASP A 11 14.21 -2.21 6.50
N ASN A 12 15.29 -2.62 5.85
CA ASN A 12 16.32 -1.76 5.29
C ASN A 12 16.15 -1.47 3.79
N PHE A 13 14.98 -1.75 3.21
CA PHE A 13 14.68 -1.48 1.80
C PHE A 13 13.69 -0.32 1.66
N VAL A 14 14.01 0.59 0.75
CA VAL A 14 13.06 1.51 0.13
C VAL A 14 12.67 0.87 -1.20
N CYS A 15 11.39 0.56 -1.34
CA CYS A 15 10.85 -0.10 -2.53
C CYS A 15 10.09 0.93 -3.37
N LEU A 16 10.45 1.06 -4.65
CA LEU A 16 9.77 1.88 -5.64
C LEU A 16 8.94 1.02 -6.59
N ILE A 17 7.80 1.52 -7.04
CA ILE A 17 6.97 0.85 -8.05
C ILE A 17 6.67 1.85 -9.15
N ASP A 18 7.13 1.54 -10.36
CA ASP A 18 6.81 2.34 -11.54
C ASP A 18 5.33 2.20 -11.90
N ARG A 19 4.64 3.32 -12.15
CA ARG A 19 3.25 3.31 -12.62
C ARG A 19 3.12 3.36 -14.14
N ASP A 20 4.20 3.68 -14.84
CA ASP A 20 4.23 3.79 -16.31
C ASP A 20 3.01 4.53 -16.88
N GLU A 21 2.65 5.66 -16.27
CA GLU A 21 1.52 6.47 -16.71
C GLU A 21 1.78 7.07 -18.12
N PRO A 22 0.82 6.96 -19.07
CA PRO A 22 0.96 7.52 -20.40
C PRO A 22 1.32 9.01 -20.39
N GLY A 23 2.44 9.37 -21.04
CA GLY A 23 2.93 10.76 -21.12
C GLY A 23 3.87 11.18 -19.99
N CYS A 24 4.06 10.33 -18.97
CA CYS A 24 5.08 10.49 -17.94
C CYS A 24 6.40 9.82 -18.35
N ARG A 25 7.50 10.22 -17.71
CA ARG A 25 8.76 9.45 -17.79
C ARG A 25 8.60 8.14 -17.01
N SER A 26 9.32 7.09 -17.40
CA SER A 26 9.49 5.92 -16.52
C SER A 26 10.41 6.26 -15.35
N VAL A 27 10.33 5.49 -14.27
CA VAL A 27 11.23 5.58 -13.11
C VAL A 27 12.68 5.46 -13.56
N THR A 28 13.00 4.53 -14.47
CA THR A 28 14.35 4.35 -15.00
C THR A 28 14.93 5.65 -15.61
N ASN A 29 14.09 6.41 -16.31
CA ASN A 29 14.49 7.66 -16.97
C ASN A 29 14.47 8.89 -16.06
N ASP A 30 13.96 8.76 -14.83
CA ASP A 30 13.82 9.86 -13.87
C ASP A 30 14.49 9.55 -12.52
N ILE A 31 15.25 8.46 -12.43
CA ILE A 31 15.74 7.88 -11.17
C ILE A 31 16.65 8.82 -10.38
N GLU A 32 17.53 9.56 -11.07
CA GLU A 32 18.43 10.52 -10.42
C GLU A 32 17.63 11.61 -9.71
N ARG A 33 16.60 12.15 -10.38
CA ARG A 33 15.69 13.14 -9.80
C ARG A 33 14.92 12.56 -8.61
N ILE A 34 14.40 11.34 -8.74
CA ILE A 34 13.66 10.65 -7.67
C ILE A 34 14.55 10.48 -6.43
N ILE A 35 15.79 10.02 -6.60
CA ILE A 35 16.76 9.86 -5.50
C ILE A 35 17.06 11.20 -4.83
N GLU A 36 17.37 12.22 -5.63
CA GLU A 36 17.87 13.50 -5.11
C GLU A 36 16.80 14.38 -4.48
N GLN A 37 15.55 14.30 -4.99
CA GLN A 37 14.49 15.23 -4.61
C GLN A 37 13.42 14.56 -3.77
N ASP A 38 12.96 13.39 -4.18
CA ASP A 38 11.76 12.81 -3.60
C ASP A 38 12.08 11.82 -2.46
N LEU A 39 13.20 11.09 -2.56
CA LEU A 39 13.60 10.05 -1.61
C LEU A 39 14.82 10.41 -0.76
N ALA A 40 15.32 11.65 -0.84
CA ALA A 40 16.57 12.07 -0.21
C ALA A 40 16.62 11.77 1.30
N ASP A 41 15.52 11.97 2.01
CA ASP A 41 15.41 11.73 3.46
C ASP A 41 15.21 10.24 3.80
N LEU A 42 14.82 9.41 2.84
CA LEU A 42 14.55 7.99 3.03
C LEU A 42 15.77 7.13 2.75
N LEU A 43 16.67 7.57 1.88
CA LEU A 43 17.88 6.85 1.48
C LEU A 43 19.02 7.15 2.45
N LEU A 44 19.02 6.48 3.59
CA LEU A 44 20.12 6.51 4.55
C LEU A 44 21.21 5.50 4.14
N PRO A 45 22.48 5.66 4.58
CA PRO A 45 23.60 4.79 4.14
C PRO A 45 23.45 3.29 4.36
N HIS A 46 22.54 2.87 5.24
CA HIS A 46 22.26 1.46 5.54
C HIS A 46 21.04 0.91 4.77
N ARG A 47 20.37 1.76 3.99
CA ARG A 47 19.18 1.38 3.23
C ARG A 47 19.53 1.11 1.77
N ARG A 48 18.89 0.08 1.22
CA ARG A 48 18.95 -0.28 -0.20
C ARG A 48 17.72 0.27 -0.90
N LEU A 49 17.88 0.65 -2.16
CA LEU A 49 16.78 1.06 -3.02
C LEU A 49 16.51 -0.05 -4.03
N VAL A 50 15.29 -0.57 -4.05
CA VAL A 50 14.83 -1.52 -5.05
C VAL A 50 13.67 -0.91 -5.81
N TYR A 51 13.54 -1.22 -7.09
CA TYR A 51 12.43 -0.76 -7.91
C TYR A 51 11.78 -1.92 -8.65
N ARG A 52 10.47 -1.81 -8.87
CA ARG A 52 9.68 -2.74 -9.66
C ARG A 52 9.35 -2.10 -11.01
N ASP A 53 9.71 -2.76 -12.10
CA ASP A 53 9.36 -2.36 -13.46
C ASP A 53 7.90 -2.74 -13.81
N SER A 54 7.40 -2.32 -14.98
CA SER A 54 6.06 -2.70 -15.47
C SER A 54 5.94 -4.17 -15.87
N GLU A 55 7.06 -4.87 -16.04
CA GLU A 55 7.10 -6.33 -16.21
C GLU A 55 7.04 -7.06 -14.86
N LYS A 56 6.84 -6.31 -13.75
CA LYS A 56 6.75 -6.79 -12.36
C LYS A 56 8.04 -7.36 -11.81
N ARG A 57 9.18 -7.05 -12.43
CA ARG A 57 10.48 -7.51 -11.96
C ARG A 57 11.07 -6.51 -10.99
N TRP A 58 11.69 -7.05 -9.95
CA TRP A 58 12.42 -6.28 -8.96
C TRP A 58 13.91 -6.24 -9.31
N ASP A 59 14.44 -5.03 -9.33
CA ASP A 59 15.85 -4.73 -9.53
C ASP A 59 16.36 -3.82 -8.41
N GLU A 60 17.65 -3.88 -8.11
CA GLU A 60 18.31 -2.93 -7.22
C GLU A 60 18.74 -1.67 -7.98
N VAL A 61 18.45 -0.52 -7.39
CA VAL A 61 19.03 0.76 -7.77
C VAL A 61 20.27 0.96 -6.92
N VAL A 62 21.44 0.71 -7.51
CA VAL A 62 22.71 0.82 -6.79
C VAL A 62 23.00 2.30 -6.57
N ILE A 63 23.11 2.68 -5.30
CA ILE A 63 23.40 4.05 -4.87
C ILE A 63 24.72 4.15 -4.11
N GLU A 64 25.40 5.28 -4.25
CA GLU A 64 26.58 5.64 -3.47
C GLU A 64 26.31 6.89 -2.65
N HIS A 65 26.79 6.92 -1.40
CA HIS A 65 26.68 8.10 -0.56
C HIS A 65 27.90 9.01 -0.68
N ARG A 66 27.74 10.18 -1.31
CA ARG A 66 28.78 11.21 -1.46
C ARG A 66 28.37 12.46 -0.71
N GLY A 67 29.20 12.89 0.25
CA GLY A 67 28.92 14.10 1.04
C GLY A 67 27.57 14.06 1.77
N GLY A 68 27.14 12.87 2.20
CA GLY A 68 25.84 12.65 2.88
C GLY A 68 24.63 12.55 1.96
N ARG A 69 24.80 12.58 0.63
CA ARG A 69 23.71 12.44 -0.35
C ARG A 69 23.82 11.12 -1.10
N ALA A 70 22.68 10.48 -1.35
CA ALA A 70 22.59 9.32 -2.23
C ALA A 70 22.75 9.76 -3.69
N CYS A 71 23.57 9.05 -4.45
CA CYS A 71 23.78 9.26 -5.89
C CYS A 71 23.56 7.94 -6.62
N PHE A 72 22.85 7.98 -7.74
CA PHE A 72 22.66 6.82 -8.62
C PHE A 72 23.99 6.36 -9.23
N LEU A 73 24.17 5.04 -9.33
CA LEU A 73 25.28 4.43 -10.06
C LEU A 73 24.79 3.59 -11.24
N GLU A 74 23.96 2.60 -10.98
CA GLU A 74 23.46 1.66 -11.99
C GLU A 74 22.19 0.95 -11.51
N PHE A 75 21.50 0.32 -12.46
CA PHE A 75 20.49 -0.68 -12.17
C PHE A 75 21.14 -2.07 -12.20
N ARG A 76 20.79 -2.91 -11.24
CA ARG A 76 21.30 -4.28 -11.13
C ARG A 76 20.16 -5.24 -10.85
N PRO A 77 20.04 -6.36 -11.59
CA PRO A 77 19.08 -7.39 -11.25
C PRO A 77 19.28 -7.91 -9.82
N LEU A 78 18.18 -8.16 -9.10
CA LEU A 78 18.27 -8.88 -7.83
C LEU A 78 18.89 -10.27 -8.08
N GLY A 79 19.90 -10.62 -7.28
CA GLY A 79 20.65 -11.85 -7.46
C GLY A 79 19.80 -13.10 -7.19
N HIS A 80 20.30 -14.28 -7.56
CA HIS A 80 19.62 -15.55 -7.29
C HIS A 80 19.35 -15.77 -5.78
N ASP A 81 20.25 -15.30 -4.92
CA ASP A 81 20.10 -15.34 -3.46
C ASP A 81 19.02 -14.37 -2.93
N ASP A 82 18.66 -13.37 -3.73
CA ASP A 82 17.63 -12.37 -3.44
C ASP A 82 16.24 -12.77 -4.00
N SER A 83 16.11 -13.96 -4.59
CA SER A 83 14.81 -14.45 -5.10
C SER A 83 13.70 -14.43 -4.05
N ARG A 84 14.03 -14.79 -2.80
CA ARG A 84 13.10 -14.69 -1.67
C ARG A 84 12.75 -13.25 -1.29
N LEU A 85 13.62 -12.29 -1.59
CA LEU A 85 13.32 -10.86 -1.36
C LEU A 85 12.33 -10.36 -2.41
N ALA A 86 12.48 -10.75 -3.68
CA ALA A 86 11.50 -10.40 -4.71
C ALA A 86 10.11 -10.93 -4.34
N ASP A 87 10.01 -12.19 -3.93
CA ASP A 87 8.75 -12.78 -3.44
C ASP A 87 8.20 -12.01 -2.24
N LEU A 88 9.06 -11.64 -1.28
CA LEU A 88 8.69 -10.84 -0.11
C LEU A 88 8.23 -9.42 -0.48
N PHE A 89 8.87 -8.78 -1.46
CA PHE A 89 8.48 -7.46 -1.91
C PHE A 89 7.15 -7.51 -2.63
N ASP A 90 6.90 -8.51 -3.49
CA ASP A 90 5.57 -8.73 -4.08
C ASP A 90 4.50 -9.03 -3.02
N LEU A 91 4.87 -9.71 -1.96
CA LEU A 91 4.01 -10.01 -0.81
C LEU A 91 3.56 -8.75 -0.06
N LEU A 92 4.51 -7.85 0.15
CA LEU A 92 4.38 -6.65 0.98
C LEU A 92 4.06 -5.40 0.17
N THR A 93 4.12 -5.49 -1.16
CA THR A 93 3.70 -4.43 -2.06
C THR A 93 2.25 -4.10 -1.74
N PRO A 94 1.96 -2.88 -1.23
CA PRO A 94 0.60 -2.44 -1.01
C PRO A 94 -0.21 -2.62 -2.30
N ALA A 95 -1.50 -2.98 -2.21
CA ALA A 95 -2.34 -2.87 -3.38
C ALA A 95 -2.42 -1.42 -3.80
N TYR A 96 -2.02 -1.22 -5.02
CA TYR A 96 -1.84 0.05 -5.69
C TYR A 96 -2.75 -0.01 -6.91
N PHE A 97 -3.35 1.12 -7.33
CA PHE A 97 -4.28 1.16 -8.49
C PHE A 97 -3.86 0.18 -9.61
N GLY A 98 -4.64 -0.88 -9.83
CA GLY A 98 -4.39 -1.92 -10.84
C GLY A 98 -3.92 -3.28 -10.32
N GLU A 99 -3.40 -3.39 -9.08
CA GLU A 99 -2.97 -4.67 -8.49
C GLU A 99 -3.29 -4.74 -6.98
N PRO A 100 -3.97 -5.81 -6.48
CA PRO A 100 -4.56 -6.92 -7.22
C PRO A 100 -5.66 -6.45 -8.17
N SER A 101 -5.87 -7.18 -9.26
CA SER A 101 -7.00 -6.91 -10.15
C SER A 101 -8.33 -7.13 -9.43
N ASP A 102 -9.43 -6.58 -9.93
CA ASP A 102 -10.77 -6.86 -9.40
C ASP A 102 -11.07 -8.37 -9.27
N ASP A 103 -10.58 -9.18 -10.21
CA ASP A 103 -10.76 -10.64 -10.20
C ASP A 103 -9.92 -11.30 -9.09
N ASP A 104 -8.73 -10.78 -8.82
CA ASP A 104 -7.89 -11.27 -7.72
C ASP A 104 -8.53 -10.92 -6.38
N LEU A 105 -9.03 -9.69 -6.22
CA LEU A 105 -9.74 -9.26 -5.02
C LEU A 105 -10.96 -10.15 -4.72
N LEU A 106 -11.73 -10.51 -5.75
CA LEU A 106 -12.85 -11.43 -5.62
C LEU A 106 -12.40 -12.84 -5.22
N LYS A 107 -11.32 -13.38 -5.82
CA LYS A 107 -10.77 -14.70 -5.45
C LYS A 107 -10.25 -14.73 -4.01
N MET A 108 -9.76 -13.61 -3.50
CA MET A 108 -9.29 -13.44 -2.13
C MET A 108 -10.45 -13.33 -1.11
N GLY A 109 -11.70 -13.27 -1.57
CA GLY A 109 -12.89 -13.21 -0.70
C GLY A 109 -13.36 -11.80 -0.36
N TYR A 110 -12.81 -10.77 -1.01
CA TYR A 110 -13.31 -9.40 -0.88
C TYR A 110 -14.50 -9.16 -1.80
N GLU A 111 -15.35 -8.21 -1.42
CA GLU A 111 -16.56 -7.86 -2.13
C GLU A 111 -16.55 -6.41 -2.61
N ARG A 112 -17.24 -6.22 -3.75
CA ARG A 112 -17.52 -4.90 -4.32
C ARG A 112 -18.43 -4.05 -3.39
N PRO A 113 -18.33 -2.70 -3.44
CA PRO A 113 -17.44 -1.94 -4.33
C PRO A 113 -15.99 -1.99 -3.87
N PHE A 114 -15.06 -1.99 -4.84
CA PHE A 114 -13.66 -1.68 -4.58
C PHE A 114 -13.43 -0.20 -4.87
N LYS A 115 -12.61 0.44 -4.05
CA LYS A 115 -12.31 1.86 -4.16
C LYS A 115 -10.83 2.08 -3.99
N VAL A 116 -10.22 2.81 -4.91
CA VAL A 116 -8.88 3.35 -4.72
C VAL A 116 -9.03 4.68 -4.00
N LEU A 117 -8.34 4.80 -2.86
CA LEU A 117 -8.33 5.99 -2.01
C LEU A 117 -7.37 7.04 -2.56
N ASP A 118 -7.46 8.27 -2.06
CA ASP A 118 -6.65 9.39 -2.56
C ASP A 118 -5.14 9.18 -2.35
N ASP A 119 -4.75 8.28 -1.43
CA ASP A 119 -3.36 7.85 -1.17
C ASP A 119 -2.94 6.57 -1.90
N GLY A 120 -3.74 6.12 -2.86
CA GLY A 120 -3.44 4.97 -3.71
C GLY A 120 -3.79 3.60 -3.12
N ARG A 121 -4.14 3.51 -1.83
CA ARG A 121 -4.56 2.24 -1.20
C ARG A 121 -5.88 1.75 -1.78
N ILE A 122 -6.00 0.44 -1.96
CA ILE A 122 -7.30 -0.19 -2.26
C ILE A 122 -8.07 -0.47 -0.98
N ALA A 123 -9.35 -0.10 -0.98
CA ALA A 123 -10.32 -0.45 0.05
C ALA A 123 -11.47 -1.26 -0.56
N GLY A 124 -12.06 -2.14 0.25
CA GLY A 124 -13.13 -3.03 -0.15
C GLY A 124 -13.94 -3.52 1.04
N LEU A 125 -14.87 -4.44 0.79
CA LEU A 125 -15.69 -5.05 1.83
C LEU A 125 -15.29 -6.51 2.06
N MET A 126 -15.42 -6.99 3.28
CA MET A 126 -15.19 -8.40 3.63
C MET A 126 -16.30 -8.87 4.58
N PRO A 127 -17.15 -9.84 4.17
CA PRO A 127 -18.09 -10.49 5.08
C PRO A 127 -17.32 -11.25 6.17
N ILE A 128 -17.58 -10.93 7.43
CA ILE A 128 -17.00 -11.66 8.57
C ILE A 128 -17.94 -12.78 9.01
N ASN A 129 -19.23 -12.47 9.09
CA ASN A 129 -20.31 -13.41 9.34
C ASN A 129 -21.65 -12.78 8.88
N LEU A 130 -22.77 -13.46 9.14
CA LEU A 130 -24.10 -13.01 8.73
C LEU A 130 -24.49 -11.59 9.20
N ASN A 131 -23.90 -11.11 10.29
CA ASN A 131 -24.27 -9.85 10.95
C ASN A 131 -23.11 -8.86 11.06
N VAL A 132 -21.97 -9.11 10.42
CA VAL A 132 -20.78 -8.25 10.52
C VAL A 132 -20.09 -8.20 9.18
N CYS A 133 -19.84 -6.98 8.72
CA CYS A 133 -19.05 -6.71 7.53
C CYS A 133 -17.89 -5.78 7.90
N ALA A 134 -16.70 -6.09 7.40
CA ALA A 134 -15.55 -5.22 7.53
C ALA A 134 -15.39 -4.36 6.27
N LEU A 135 -15.09 -3.08 6.46
CA LEU A 135 -14.42 -2.26 5.47
C LEU A 135 -12.92 -2.50 5.67
N VAL A 136 -12.28 -3.16 4.70
CA VAL A 136 -10.84 -3.42 4.71
C VAL A 136 -10.11 -2.37 3.89
N VAL A 137 -8.91 -1.97 4.32
CA VAL A 137 -8.10 -0.93 3.66
C VAL A 137 -6.65 -1.37 3.53
N GLY A 138 -6.02 -0.94 2.43
CA GLY A 138 -4.67 -1.37 2.09
C GLY A 138 -4.67 -2.87 1.84
N ILE A 139 -5.61 -3.35 1.02
CA ILE A 139 -5.61 -4.74 0.54
C ILE A 139 -4.26 -5.02 -0.12
N HIS A 140 -3.77 -6.26 -0.13
CA HIS A 140 -2.59 -6.71 -0.90
C HIS A 140 -2.62 -8.24 -0.98
N SER A 141 -1.69 -8.88 -1.69
CA SER A 141 -1.68 -10.33 -1.97
C SER A 141 -1.81 -11.24 -0.74
N MET A 142 -1.46 -10.78 0.46
CA MET A 142 -1.57 -11.56 1.71
C MET A 142 -2.71 -11.17 2.65
N GLY A 143 -3.52 -10.19 2.28
CA GLY A 143 -4.60 -9.73 3.14
C GLY A 143 -4.84 -8.25 3.00
N HIS A 144 -4.82 -7.55 4.12
CA HIS A 144 -5.07 -6.12 4.22
C HIS A 144 -4.33 -5.53 5.42
N HIS A 145 -3.97 -4.25 5.34
CA HIS A 145 -3.28 -3.56 6.42
C HIS A 145 -4.19 -3.30 7.63
N ASP A 146 -5.46 -2.94 7.39
CA ASP A 146 -6.38 -2.55 8.46
C ASP A 146 -7.84 -2.83 8.09
N ALA A 147 -8.72 -2.86 9.10
CA ALA A 147 -10.14 -3.15 8.94
C ALA A 147 -11.03 -2.43 9.96
N PHE A 148 -12.19 -1.96 9.51
CA PHE A 148 -13.21 -1.32 10.36
C PHE A 148 -14.50 -2.12 10.29
N TYR A 149 -15.00 -2.59 11.42
CA TYR A 149 -16.15 -3.50 11.45
C TYR A 149 -17.44 -2.73 11.63
N TYR A 150 -18.47 -3.12 10.88
CA TYR A 150 -19.81 -2.56 10.89
C TYR A 150 -20.84 -3.65 11.19
N ARG A 151 -22.01 -3.26 11.72
CA ARG A 151 -23.09 -4.21 12.03
C ARG A 151 -23.80 -4.71 10.78
N THR A 152 -23.71 -3.99 9.66
CA THR A 152 -24.33 -4.43 8.41
C THR A 152 -23.41 -4.12 7.24
N ARG A 153 -23.59 -4.92 6.17
CA ARG A 153 -22.94 -4.67 4.89
C ARG A 153 -23.26 -3.29 4.34
N GLU A 154 -24.50 -2.82 4.49
CA GLU A 154 -24.91 -1.51 3.97
C GLU A 154 -24.26 -0.34 4.72
N GLN A 155 -24.01 -0.48 6.02
CA GLN A 155 -23.25 0.51 6.77
C GLN A 155 -21.79 0.58 6.28
N ALA A 156 -21.13 -0.58 6.13
CA ALA A 156 -19.77 -0.65 5.62
C ALA A 156 -19.67 -0.06 4.20
N LYS A 157 -20.62 -0.40 3.33
CA LYS A 157 -20.70 0.11 1.95
C LYS A 157 -20.88 1.62 1.91
N ARG A 158 -21.77 2.17 2.75
CA ARG A 158 -21.97 3.62 2.84
C ARG A 158 -20.68 4.32 3.30
N ALA A 159 -20.06 3.80 4.35
CA ALA A 159 -18.80 4.34 4.85
C ALA A 159 -17.70 4.32 3.78
N LEU A 160 -17.56 3.22 3.03
CA LEU A 160 -16.60 3.11 1.94
C LEU A 160 -16.85 4.13 0.82
N ASN A 161 -18.12 4.35 0.45
CA ASN A 161 -18.46 5.33 -0.57
C ASN A 161 -18.10 6.76 -0.15
N GLU A 162 -18.38 7.11 1.12
CA GLU A 162 -18.17 8.45 1.66
C GLU A 162 -16.71 8.75 2.03
N TRP A 163 -15.95 7.73 2.44
CA TRP A 163 -14.59 7.89 2.96
C TRP A 163 -13.55 8.08 1.86
N ARG A 164 -12.63 9.05 2.02
CA ARG A 164 -11.56 9.35 1.05
C ARG A 164 -10.21 8.75 1.41
N GLY A 165 -10.10 8.14 2.60
CA GLY A 165 -8.86 7.57 3.11
C GLY A 165 -8.18 8.42 4.19
N ASP A 166 -8.66 9.63 4.43
CA ASP A 166 -8.21 10.51 5.51
C ASP A 166 -8.82 10.10 6.85
N GLY A 167 -7.98 10.00 7.88
CA GLY A 167 -8.40 9.56 9.21
C GLY A 167 -9.06 8.18 9.21
N GLU A 168 -10.11 8.02 10.01
CA GLU A 168 -10.89 6.78 10.08
C GLU A 168 -12.25 6.93 9.40
N PRO A 169 -12.78 5.88 8.77
CA PRO A 169 -14.13 5.92 8.24
C PRO A 169 -15.14 6.09 9.38
N ARG A 170 -16.29 6.70 9.10
CA ARG A 170 -17.32 6.96 10.13
C ARG A 170 -18.23 5.75 10.34
N GLY A 171 -18.76 5.60 11.56
CA GLY A 171 -19.82 4.64 11.87
C GLY A 171 -19.37 3.20 12.12
N TRP A 172 -18.07 2.93 12.19
CA TRP A 172 -17.56 1.61 12.58
C TRP A 172 -17.81 1.35 14.06
N VAL A 173 -18.09 0.08 14.42
CA VAL A 173 -18.41 -0.34 15.80
C VAL A 173 -17.26 -1.07 16.49
N ARG A 174 -16.32 -1.63 15.73
CA ARG A 174 -15.09 -2.24 16.26
C ARG A 174 -13.90 -2.00 15.33
N HIS A 175 -12.75 -1.69 15.92
CA HIS A 175 -11.46 -1.65 15.25
C HIS A 175 -10.56 -2.77 15.81
N PRO A 176 -10.37 -3.89 15.10
CA PRO A 176 -9.79 -5.12 15.63
C PRO A 176 -8.35 -4.94 16.08
N GLN A 177 -7.53 -4.18 15.35
CA GLN A 177 -6.11 -4.00 15.66
C GLN A 177 -5.87 -3.21 16.95
N SER A 178 -6.67 -2.17 17.19
CA SER A 178 -6.52 -1.37 18.42
C SER A 178 -7.34 -1.88 19.60
N GLY A 179 -8.30 -2.79 19.38
CA GLY A 179 -9.27 -3.19 20.41
C GLY A 179 -10.39 -2.17 20.70
N ARG A 180 -10.34 -0.96 20.11
CA ARG A 180 -11.37 0.07 20.27
C ARG A 180 -12.74 -0.37 19.77
N ARG A 181 -13.78 0.10 20.44
CA ARG A 181 -15.18 -0.10 20.12
C ARG A 181 -15.96 1.18 20.26
N ARG A 182 -16.99 1.33 19.43
CA ARG A 182 -17.93 2.46 19.46
C ARG A 182 -19.34 1.92 19.51
N GLU A 183 -20.08 2.24 20.57
CA GLU A 183 -21.49 1.89 20.66
C GLU A 183 -22.25 2.58 19.52
N ASP A 184 -22.98 1.81 18.70
CA ASP A 184 -23.70 2.28 17.50
C ASP A 184 -22.85 3.05 16.48
N GLY A 185 -21.52 2.95 16.57
CA GLY A 185 -20.58 3.68 15.73
C GLY A 185 -20.36 5.13 16.13
N ASP A 186 -20.80 5.52 17.32
CA ASP A 186 -20.63 6.87 17.88
C ASP A 186 -19.22 7.06 18.48
N PRO A 187 -18.38 7.96 17.93
CA PRO A 187 -17.05 8.25 18.46
C PRO A 187 -17.07 8.77 19.90
N ALA A 188 -18.14 9.43 20.35
CA ALA A 188 -18.25 9.94 21.71
C ALA A 188 -18.42 8.82 22.76
N LYS A 189 -18.76 7.61 22.30
CA LYS A 189 -18.94 6.41 23.11
C LYS A 189 -17.83 5.39 22.88
N GLU A 190 -16.64 5.86 22.53
CA GLU A 190 -15.49 4.99 22.32
C GLU A 190 -14.99 4.40 23.64
N TYR A 191 -14.72 3.11 23.65
CA TYR A 191 -14.14 2.40 24.77
C TYR A 191 -13.18 1.30 24.31
N MET A 192 -12.28 0.90 25.21
CA MET A 192 -11.38 -0.24 25.02
C MET A 192 -12.01 -1.48 25.64
N GLN A 193 -12.13 -2.57 24.88
CA GLN A 193 -12.45 -3.86 25.49
C GLN A 193 -11.15 -4.45 26.08
N PRO A 194 -11.15 -4.89 27.35
CA PRO A 194 -10.00 -5.54 27.98
C PRO A 194 -9.55 -6.80 27.25
#